data_AF-A0A7I7Y6K4-F1
#
_entry.id   AF-A0A7I7Y6K4-F1
#
_cell.length_a   1.000
_cell.length_b   1.000
_cell.length_c   1.000
_cell.angle_alpha   90.00
_cell.angle_beta   90.00
_cell.angle_gamma   90.00
#
_symmetry.space_group_name_H-M   'P 1'
#
loop_
_entity.id
_entity.type
_entity.pdbx_description
1 polymer ?
#
loop_
_entity_poly.entity_id
_entity_poly.type
_entity_poly.pdbx_seq_one_letter_code
_entity_poly.pdbx_strand_id
1 'polypeptide(L)'
;MTETSIKHGDAGEAPERRGFSSLQKSLFGVLAFFFAIHPVFWYLETHAGVPQPVASTVMVVVVVGCFVTALALPWLRVGDRRDWTRGDSLGAMVIVWVFIALIPRFIWELPWLLFFDQIVEGVENGALWTYMWAPILLGGDARYLTGDPLIICMEWIALFVGIFEAYALFQFFRNGRRFTSNQLSLIMAGMIVEVTLPAVYFGTEIANNLESMSSPVEMWVKFVLINVLWCTMPLLTYFWGVRRLVSNDLHVRF
;
A
#
# COMPACT_ATOMS: atom_id res chain seq x y z
N MET A 1 -22.31 -29.54 -61.00
CA MET A 1 -22.76 -29.97 -59.66
C MET A 1 -21.61 -29.72 -58.73
N THR A 2 -21.70 -28.66 -57.93
CA THR A 2 -20.61 -28.16 -57.09
C THR A 2 -21.03 -28.41 -55.65
N GLU A 3 -20.44 -29.41 -55.00
CA GLU A 3 -20.69 -29.71 -53.60
C GLU A 3 -20.07 -28.62 -52.73
N THR A 4 -20.92 -28.02 -51.89
CA THR A 4 -20.55 -26.95 -50.97
C THR A 4 -20.17 -27.61 -49.64
N SER A 5 -18.88 -27.61 -49.31
CA SER A 5 -18.38 -28.07 -48.01
C SER A 5 -18.83 -27.11 -46.91
N ILE A 6 -19.78 -27.55 -46.09
CA ILE A 6 -20.22 -26.87 -44.87
C ILE A 6 -19.07 -26.95 -43.84
N LYS A 7 -18.43 -25.82 -43.55
CA LYS A 7 -17.56 -25.67 -42.37
C LYS A 7 -18.45 -25.78 -41.13
N HIS A 8 -18.29 -26.86 -40.36
CA HIS A 8 -18.75 -26.88 -38.98
C HIS A 8 -17.98 -25.80 -38.20
N GLY A 9 -18.74 -24.85 -37.65
CA GLY A 9 -18.19 -23.82 -36.78
C GLY A 9 -17.64 -24.45 -35.51
N ASP A 10 -16.39 -24.13 -35.20
CA ASP A 10 -15.85 -24.26 -33.86
C ASP A 10 -16.80 -23.51 -32.91
N ALA A 11 -17.44 -24.29 -32.04
CA ALA A 11 -18.20 -23.76 -30.93
C ALA A 11 -17.27 -22.88 -30.11
N GLY A 12 -17.57 -21.58 -30.10
CA GLY A 12 -16.88 -20.62 -29.25
C GLY A 12 -16.96 -21.09 -27.82
N GLU A 13 -15.83 -21.54 -27.26
CA GLU A 13 -15.65 -21.61 -25.82
C GLU A 13 -15.89 -20.20 -25.29
N ALA A 14 -17.01 -20.04 -24.60
CA ALA A 14 -17.30 -18.83 -23.86
C ALA A 14 -16.10 -18.56 -22.93
N PRO A 15 -15.57 -17.32 -22.89
CA PRO A 15 -14.44 -17.02 -22.02
C PRO A 15 -14.85 -17.38 -20.60
N GLU A 16 -14.10 -18.30 -19.96
CA GLU A 16 -14.28 -18.62 -18.55
C GLU A 16 -14.36 -17.30 -17.79
N ARG A 17 -15.50 -17.07 -17.12
CA ARG A 17 -15.62 -15.97 -16.17
C ARG A 17 -14.61 -16.21 -15.06
N ARG A 18 -13.38 -15.72 -15.25
CA ARG A 18 -12.30 -15.78 -14.26
C ARG A 18 -12.72 -15.00 -13.03
N GLY A 19 -13.33 -15.71 -12.08
CA GLY A 19 -13.55 -15.19 -10.74
C GLY A 19 -12.23 -14.85 -10.05
N PHE A 20 -12.31 -14.09 -8.96
CA PHE A 20 -11.13 -13.75 -8.16
C PHE A 20 -10.39 -14.99 -7.65
N SER A 21 -9.06 -14.94 -7.72
CA SER A 21 -8.16 -15.93 -7.12
C SER A 21 -8.38 -16.00 -5.61
N SER A 22 -7.97 -17.10 -4.96
CA SER A 22 -8.13 -17.19 -3.50
C SER A 22 -7.25 -16.16 -2.77
N LEU A 23 -6.17 -15.70 -3.41
CA LEU A 23 -5.29 -14.65 -2.90
C LEU A 23 -6.02 -13.32 -2.91
N GLN A 24 -6.60 -12.97 -4.07
CA GLN A 24 -7.37 -11.74 -4.25
C GLN A 24 -8.52 -11.65 -3.25
N LYS A 25 -9.29 -12.74 -3.06
CA LYS A 25 -10.36 -12.79 -2.05
C LYS A 25 -9.84 -12.53 -0.64
N SER A 26 -8.69 -13.11 -0.27
CA SER A 26 -8.08 -12.92 1.04
C SER A 26 -7.58 -11.48 1.23
N LEU A 27 -6.96 -10.91 0.20
CA LEU A 27 -6.51 -9.51 0.19
C LEU A 27 -7.69 -8.53 0.31
N PHE A 28 -8.80 -8.79 -0.39
CA PHE A 28 -10.03 -8.00 -0.21
C PHE A 28 -10.56 -8.10 1.22
N GLY A 29 -10.48 -9.28 1.85
CA GLY A 29 -10.81 -9.45 3.27
C GLY A 29 -9.96 -8.59 4.19
N VAL A 30 -8.63 -8.57 3.99
CA VAL A 30 -7.72 -7.72 4.76
C VAL A 30 -8.00 -6.23 4.52
N LEU A 31 -8.27 -5.83 3.28
CA LEU A 31 -8.61 -4.45 2.94
C LEU A 31 -9.93 -4.02 3.57
N ALA A 32 -10.96 -4.87 3.53
CA ALA A 32 -12.23 -4.60 4.18
C ALA A 32 -12.07 -4.46 5.70
N PHE A 33 -11.26 -5.32 6.32
CA PHE A 33 -10.93 -5.21 7.74
C PHE A 33 -10.18 -3.91 8.06
N PHE A 34 -9.19 -3.53 7.24
CA PHE A 34 -8.47 -2.26 7.37
C PHE A 34 -9.42 -1.05 7.38
N PHE A 35 -10.44 -1.01 6.51
CA PHE A 35 -11.41 0.09 6.55
C PHE A 35 -12.38 -0.03 7.73
N ALA A 36 -12.81 -1.24 8.08
CA ALA A 36 -13.77 -1.46 9.15
C ALA A 36 -13.26 -1.09 10.55
N ILE A 37 -11.95 -1.14 10.80
CA ILE A 37 -11.40 -0.76 12.11
C ILE A 37 -11.54 0.75 12.38
N HIS A 38 -11.53 1.62 11.36
CA HIS A 38 -11.58 3.07 11.54
C HIS A 38 -12.82 3.55 12.32
N PRO A 39 -14.07 3.22 11.92
CA PRO A 39 -15.25 3.59 12.70
C PRO A 39 -15.31 2.95 14.08
N VAL A 40 -14.70 1.77 14.26
CA VAL A 40 -14.62 1.10 15.58
C VAL A 40 -13.74 1.91 16.53
N PHE A 41 -12.52 2.28 16.10
CA PHE A 41 -11.61 3.07 16.92
C PHE A 41 -12.14 4.49 17.16
N TRP A 42 -12.75 5.11 16.14
CA TRP A 42 -13.45 6.38 16.30
C TRP A 42 -14.51 6.30 17.41
N TYR A 43 -15.37 5.28 17.38
CA TYR A 43 -16.41 5.09 18.39
C TYR A 43 -15.83 4.85 19.79
N LEU A 44 -14.76 4.05 19.88
CA LEU A 44 -14.08 3.80 21.16
C LEU A 44 -13.54 5.09 21.77
N GLU A 45 -12.97 5.96 20.95
CA GLU A 45 -12.40 7.25 21.38
C GLU A 45 -13.49 8.27 21.74
N THR A 46 -14.47 8.49 20.86
CA THR A 46 -15.45 9.59 21.00
C THR A 46 -16.64 9.24 21.89
N HIS A 47 -17.00 7.96 21.98
CA HIS A 47 -18.20 7.53 22.71
C HIS A 47 -17.92 6.60 23.90
N ALA A 48 -16.93 5.70 23.80
CA ALA A 48 -16.58 4.80 24.89
C ALA A 48 -15.55 5.37 25.88
N GLY A 49 -15.01 6.56 25.61
CA GLY A 49 -14.08 7.27 26.50
C GLY A 49 -12.67 6.67 26.53
N VAL A 50 -12.27 5.89 25.52
CA VAL A 50 -10.89 5.41 25.40
C VAL A 50 -9.97 6.59 25.10
N PRO A 51 -8.89 6.80 25.86
CA PRO A 51 -7.97 7.91 25.60
C PRO A 51 -7.35 7.84 24.20
N GLN A 52 -7.33 8.97 23.49
CA GLN A 52 -6.82 9.07 22.11
C GLN A 52 -5.42 8.45 21.94
N PRO A 53 -4.43 8.65 22.83
CA PRO A 53 -3.11 8.07 22.63
C PRO A 53 -3.12 6.54 22.64
N VAL A 54 -4.02 5.94 23.43
CA VAL A 54 -4.20 4.48 23.50
C VAL A 54 -4.91 3.97 22.25
N ALA A 55 -6.04 4.58 21.89
CA ALA A 55 -6.80 4.20 20.70
C ALA A 55 -5.94 4.28 19.43
N SER A 56 -5.25 5.40 19.24
CA SER A 56 -4.34 5.67 18.13
C SER A 56 -3.18 4.67 18.06
N THR A 57 -2.51 4.39 19.18
CA THR A 57 -1.38 3.43 19.21
C THR A 57 -1.85 2.02 18.85
N VAL A 58 -2.96 1.56 19.43
CA VAL A 58 -3.51 0.23 19.15
C VAL A 58 -3.96 0.14 17.70
N MET A 59 -4.62 1.18 17.18
CA MET A 59 -5.05 1.23 15.78
C MET A 59 -3.86 1.09 14.82
N VAL A 60 -2.76 1.81 15.07
CA VAL A 60 -1.55 1.71 14.24
C VAL A 60 -0.96 0.29 14.27
N VAL A 61 -0.93 -0.36 15.44
CA VAL A 61 -0.50 -1.78 15.54
C VAL A 61 -1.39 -2.68 14.69
N VAL A 62 -2.71 -2.47 14.73
CA VAL A 62 -3.65 -3.25 13.90
C VAL A 62 -3.42 -2.99 12.41
N VAL A 63 -3.20 -1.73 12.01
CA VAL A 63 -2.88 -1.35 10.63
C VAL A 63 -1.60 -2.04 10.14
N VAL A 64 -0.52 -1.99 10.94
CA VAL A 64 0.73 -2.70 10.63
C VAL A 64 0.46 -4.21 10.53
N GLY A 65 -0.36 -4.76 11.42
CA GLY A 65 -0.82 -6.16 11.37
C GLY A 65 -1.52 -6.49 10.05
N CYS A 66 -2.35 -5.60 9.52
CA CYS A 66 -2.97 -5.75 8.19
C CYS A 66 -1.92 -5.80 7.08
N PHE A 67 -0.93 -4.90 7.09
CA PHE A 67 0.14 -4.88 6.08
C PHE A 67 0.98 -6.16 6.12
N VAL A 68 1.43 -6.56 7.32
CA VAL A 68 2.20 -7.80 7.50
C VAL A 68 1.39 -9.02 7.07
N THR A 69 0.10 -9.07 7.41
CA THR A 69 -0.80 -10.15 6.97
C THR A 69 -0.92 -10.19 5.45
N ALA A 70 -1.16 -9.04 4.81
CA ALA A 70 -1.26 -8.95 3.36
C ALA A 70 0.03 -9.41 2.66
N LEU A 71 1.20 -9.03 3.16
CA LEU A 71 2.50 -9.45 2.64
C LEU A 71 2.77 -10.95 2.87
N ALA A 72 2.25 -11.53 3.96
CA ALA A 72 2.39 -12.94 4.27
C ALA A 72 1.43 -13.85 3.46
N LEU A 73 0.26 -13.36 3.04
CA LEU A 73 -0.77 -14.14 2.34
C LEU A 73 -0.26 -14.89 1.09
N PRO A 74 0.59 -14.31 0.21
CA PRO A 74 1.19 -15.02 -0.92
C PRO A 74 2.00 -16.27 -0.55
N TRP A 75 2.53 -16.33 0.68
CA TRP A 75 3.34 -17.46 1.16
C TRP A 75 2.50 -18.61 1.71
N LEU A 76 1.20 -18.40 1.92
CA LEU A 76 0.29 -19.46 2.37
C LEU A 76 -0.07 -20.37 1.18
N ARG A 77 0.32 -21.64 1.29
CA ARG A 77 0.08 -22.70 0.29
C ARG A 77 -1.34 -23.25 0.38
N VAL A 78 -2.33 -22.40 0.11
CA VAL A 78 -3.76 -22.74 0.16
C VAL A 78 -4.44 -22.51 -1.19
N GLY A 79 -5.52 -23.24 -1.45
CA GLY A 79 -6.31 -23.11 -2.68
C GLY A 79 -5.47 -23.28 -3.96
N ASP A 80 -5.54 -22.27 -4.82
CA ASP A 80 -4.85 -22.11 -6.10
C ASP A 80 -3.33 -21.83 -5.99
N ARG A 81 -2.78 -21.85 -4.76
CA ARG A 81 -1.36 -21.59 -4.47
C ARG A 81 -0.57 -22.79 -3.93
N ARG A 82 -1.15 -23.99 -3.95
CA ARG A 82 -0.48 -25.19 -3.41
C ARG A 82 0.80 -25.56 -4.16
N ASP A 83 0.86 -25.23 -5.45
CA ASP A 83 1.97 -25.49 -6.36
C ASP A 83 2.95 -24.31 -6.49
N TRP A 84 2.74 -23.20 -5.76
CA TRP A 84 3.58 -22.01 -5.90
C TRP A 84 5.01 -22.25 -5.43
N THR A 85 5.96 -21.81 -6.25
CA THR A 85 7.36 -21.74 -5.87
C THR A 85 7.61 -20.55 -4.93
N ARG A 86 8.81 -20.50 -4.34
CA ARG A 86 9.24 -19.31 -3.57
C ARG A 86 9.32 -18.06 -4.46
N GLY A 87 9.66 -18.22 -5.74
CA GLY A 87 9.70 -17.12 -6.70
C GLY A 87 8.33 -16.56 -7.03
N ASP A 88 7.32 -17.43 -7.15
CA ASP A 88 5.91 -17.03 -7.35
C ASP A 88 5.40 -16.26 -6.13
N SER A 89 5.65 -16.80 -4.92
CA SER A 89 5.22 -16.18 -3.66
C SER A 89 5.85 -14.81 -3.45
N LEU A 90 7.16 -14.69 -3.74
CA LEU A 90 7.88 -13.42 -3.68
C LEU A 90 7.36 -12.42 -4.72
N GLY A 91 7.11 -12.87 -5.96
CA GLY A 91 6.55 -12.03 -7.01
C GLY A 91 5.18 -11.48 -6.63
N ALA A 92 4.28 -12.33 -6.13
CA ALA A 92 2.98 -11.90 -5.65
C ALA A 92 3.08 -10.96 -4.44
N MET A 93 3.98 -11.21 -3.48
CA MET A 93 4.24 -10.32 -2.35
C MET A 93 4.70 -8.93 -2.80
N VAL A 94 5.56 -8.85 -3.81
CA VAL A 94 5.97 -7.56 -4.39
C VAL A 94 4.78 -6.82 -5.02
N ILE A 95 3.92 -7.51 -5.77
CA ILE A 95 2.69 -6.88 -6.30
C ILE A 95 1.78 -6.39 -5.17
N VAL A 96 1.63 -7.17 -4.09
CA VAL A 96 0.88 -6.76 -2.89
C VAL A 96 1.50 -5.52 -2.27
N TRP A 97 2.83 -5.45 -2.15
CA TRP A 97 3.52 -4.26 -1.64
C TRP A 97 3.23 -3.02 -2.47
N VAL A 98 3.30 -3.12 -3.80
CA VAL A 98 2.98 -1.98 -4.68
C VAL A 98 1.54 -1.48 -4.43
N PHE A 99 0.57 -2.39 -4.20
CA PHE A 99 -0.77 -1.97 -3.77
C PHE A 99 -0.78 -1.29 -2.39
N ILE A 100 -0.08 -1.86 -1.41
CA ILE A 100 0.03 -1.30 -0.05
C ILE A 100 0.66 0.10 -0.10
N ALA A 101 1.63 0.34 -0.98
CA ALA A 101 2.29 1.64 -1.13
C ALA A 101 1.38 2.65 -1.86
N LEU A 102 0.63 2.20 -2.88
CA LEU A 102 -0.26 3.08 -3.65
C LEU A 102 -1.53 3.49 -2.89
N ILE A 103 -2.09 2.60 -2.06
CA ILE A 103 -3.35 2.87 -1.36
C ILE A 103 -3.26 4.12 -0.47
N PRO A 104 -2.29 4.26 0.45
CA PRO A 104 -2.10 5.46 1.25
C PRO A 104 -1.90 6.71 0.39
N ARG A 105 -1.13 6.64 -0.70
CA ARG A 105 -0.92 7.80 -1.60
C ARG A 105 -2.22 8.39 -2.12
N PHE A 106 -3.12 7.54 -2.59
CA PHE A 106 -4.35 8.01 -3.22
C PHE A 106 -5.53 8.19 -2.25
N ILE A 107 -5.55 7.47 -1.13
CA ILE A 107 -6.68 7.47 -0.19
C ILE A 107 -6.38 8.32 1.06
N TRP A 108 -5.11 8.48 1.43
CA TRP A 108 -4.69 9.21 2.62
C TRP A 108 -3.93 10.50 2.26
N GLU A 109 -2.85 10.42 1.49
CA GLU A 109 -1.94 11.55 1.22
C GLU A 109 -2.58 12.57 0.26
N LEU A 110 -3.13 12.10 -0.87
CA LEU A 110 -3.77 12.97 -1.85
C LEU A 110 -4.94 13.78 -1.25
N PRO A 111 -5.89 13.18 -0.50
CA PRO A 111 -6.92 13.98 0.17
C PRO A 111 -6.33 14.94 1.22
N TRP A 112 -5.31 14.53 1.98
CA TRP A 112 -4.62 15.43 2.92
C TRP A 112 -4.01 16.64 2.23
N LEU A 113 -3.36 16.45 1.08
CA LEU A 113 -2.78 17.53 0.27
C LEU A 113 -3.82 18.49 -0.30
N LEU A 114 -5.00 17.98 -0.68
CA LEU A 114 -6.05 18.79 -1.34
C LEU A 114 -7.02 19.44 -0.36
N PHE A 115 -7.26 18.83 0.80
CA PHE A 115 -8.30 19.21 1.76
C PHE A 115 -7.74 19.35 3.18
N PHE A 116 -6.50 19.84 3.28
CA PHE A 116 -5.76 19.96 4.54
C PHE A 116 -6.59 20.63 5.65
N ASP A 117 -7.09 21.85 5.39
CA ASP A 117 -7.82 22.63 6.40
C ASP A 117 -9.09 21.88 6.87
N GLN A 118 -9.83 21.27 5.95
CA GLN A 118 -11.06 20.54 6.28
C GLN A 118 -10.77 19.25 7.06
N ILE A 119 -9.65 18.60 6.77
CA ILE A 119 -9.22 17.39 7.47
C ILE A 119 -8.77 17.75 8.89
N VAL A 120 -7.96 18.79 9.05
CA VAL A 120 -7.52 19.28 10.37
C VAL A 120 -8.73 19.67 11.22
N GLU A 121 -9.63 20.51 10.68
CA GLU A 121 -10.85 20.91 11.38
C GLU A 121 -11.71 19.69 11.76
N GLY A 122 -11.88 18.73 10.85
CA GLY A 122 -12.64 17.52 11.14
C GLY A 122 -11.99 16.65 12.21
N VAL A 123 -10.67 16.50 12.20
CA VAL A 123 -9.92 15.77 13.23
C VAL A 123 -10.08 16.43 14.60
N GLU A 124 -9.90 17.75 14.68
CA GLU A 124 -10.07 18.51 15.93
C GLU A 124 -11.49 18.43 16.49
N ASN A 125 -12.49 18.37 15.61
CA ASN A 125 -13.90 18.22 15.97
C ASN A 125 -14.35 16.76 16.16
N GLY A 126 -13.45 15.77 16.01
CA GLY A 126 -13.76 14.36 16.18
C GLY A 126 -14.72 13.78 15.13
N ALA A 127 -14.68 14.28 13.89
CA ALA A 127 -15.50 13.81 12.80
C ALA A 127 -15.06 12.40 12.32
N LEU A 128 -16.02 11.50 12.10
CA LEU A 128 -15.73 10.13 11.70
C LEU A 128 -14.97 10.05 10.36
N TRP A 129 -15.32 10.89 9.39
CA TRP A 129 -14.76 10.80 8.04
C TRP A 129 -13.27 11.19 7.98
N THR A 130 -12.79 12.01 8.93
CA THR A 130 -11.37 12.40 9.03
C THR A 130 -10.56 11.49 9.96
N TYR A 131 -11.20 10.49 10.57
CA TYR A 131 -10.56 9.71 11.62
C TYR A 131 -9.33 8.92 11.14
N MET A 132 -9.22 8.61 9.85
CA MET A 132 -8.03 7.93 9.32
C MET A 132 -6.75 8.77 9.36
N TRP A 133 -6.85 10.09 9.47
CA TRP A 133 -5.70 10.99 9.64
C TRP A 133 -5.34 11.19 11.12
N ALA A 134 -6.34 11.10 12.02
CA ALA A 134 -6.20 11.42 13.43
C ALA A 134 -5.02 10.70 14.14
N PRO A 135 -4.74 9.40 13.91
CA PRO A 135 -3.63 8.73 14.57
C PRO A 135 -2.25 9.36 14.32
N ILE A 136 -2.04 9.91 13.12
CA ILE A 136 -0.80 10.57 12.71
C ILE A 136 -0.80 12.03 13.14
N LEU A 137 -1.88 12.77 12.86
CA LEU A 137 -1.97 14.21 13.16
C LEU A 137 -1.93 14.52 14.66
N LEU A 138 -2.55 13.68 15.49
CA LEU A 138 -2.70 13.91 16.93
C LEU A 138 -1.73 13.06 17.78
N GLY A 139 -0.57 12.70 17.26
CA GLY A 139 0.46 12.01 18.06
C GLY A 139 1.46 11.15 17.28
N GLY A 140 1.30 10.99 15.97
CA GLY A 140 2.36 10.40 15.14
C GLY A 140 3.45 11.43 14.87
N ASP A 141 3.10 12.45 14.10
CA ASP A 141 4.01 13.54 13.73
C ASP A 141 3.22 14.84 13.58
N ALA A 142 3.49 15.78 14.47
CA ALA A 142 2.82 17.07 14.54
C ALA A 142 3.00 17.91 13.26
N ARG A 143 4.01 17.62 12.43
CA ARG A 143 4.23 18.31 11.15
C ARG A 143 3.09 18.09 10.14
N TYR A 144 2.36 16.98 10.26
CA TYR A 144 1.13 16.76 9.48
C TYR A 144 -0.07 17.57 9.97
N LEU A 145 -0.01 18.10 11.20
CA LEU A 145 -1.03 19.01 11.73
C LEU A 145 -0.75 20.46 11.36
N THR A 146 0.52 20.83 11.21
CA THR A 146 0.94 22.21 10.88
C THR A 146 1.16 22.45 9.40
N GLY A 147 1.14 21.41 8.56
CA GLY A 147 1.41 21.54 7.13
C GLY A 147 2.85 21.92 6.85
N ASP A 148 3.79 21.26 7.52
CA ASP A 148 5.22 21.54 7.35
C ASP A 148 5.63 21.48 5.86
N PRO A 149 6.35 22.50 5.34
CA PRO A 149 6.69 22.55 3.92
C PRO A 149 7.50 21.35 3.43
N LEU A 150 8.38 20.78 4.25
CA LEU A 150 9.14 19.59 3.88
C LEU A 150 8.21 18.39 3.72
N ILE A 151 7.30 18.18 4.67
CA ILE A 151 6.30 17.09 4.59
C ILE A 151 5.44 17.26 3.34
N ILE A 152 4.86 18.45 3.11
CA ILE A 152 4.07 18.71 1.91
C ILE A 152 4.86 18.39 0.62
N CYS A 153 6.13 18.81 0.54
CA CYS A 153 6.96 18.49 -0.62
C CYS A 153 7.18 16.99 -0.79
N MET A 154 7.45 16.27 0.30
CA MET A 154 7.67 14.83 0.29
C MET A 154 6.42 14.07 -0.16
N GLU A 155 5.24 14.45 0.34
CA GLU A 155 3.96 13.86 -0.06
C GLU A 155 3.66 14.09 -1.54
N TRP A 156 3.92 15.29 -2.08
CA TRP A 156 3.80 15.55 -3.52
C TRP A 156 4.74 14.69 -4.36
N ILE A 157 5.98 14.50 -3.90
CA ILE A 157 6.96 13.62 -4.57
C ILE A 157 6.48 12.18 -4.55
N ALA A 158 6.02 11.69 -3.38
CA ALA A 158 5.48 10.34 -3.21
C ALA A 158 4.30 10.10 -4.15
N LEU A 159 3.36 11.04 -4.21
CA LEU A 159 2.21 10.98 -5.10
C LEU A 159 2.62 10.93 -6.58
N PHE A 160 3.54 11.80 -7.01
CA PHE A 160 3.98 11.86 -8.40
C PHE A 160 4.63 10.54 -8.84
N VAL A 161 5.46 9.96 -7.98
CA VAL A 161 6.02 8.62 -8.18
C VAL A 161 4.92 7.55 -8.22
N GLY A 162 3.96 7.63 -7.30
CA GLY A 162 2.81 6.73 -7.24
C GLY A 162 1.97 6.72 -8.52
N ILE A 163 1.90 7.83 -9.26
CA ILE A 163 1.21 7.87 -10.56
C ILE A 163 1.90 6.96 -11.58
N PHE A 164 3.24 6.95 -11.64
CA PHE A 164 3.98 6.07 -12.55
C PHE A 164 3.83 4.59 -12.16
N GLU A 165 3.84 4.30 -10.87
CA GLU A 165 3.63 2.96 -10.35
C GLU A 165 2.21 2.45 -10.61
N ALA A 166 1.20 3.30 -10.39
CA ALA A 166 -0.19 3.00 -10.72
C ALA A 166 -0.35 2.72 -12.22
N TYR A 167 0.28 3.53 -13.08
CA TYR A 167 0.29 3.29 -14.52
C TYR A 167 0.94 1.94 -14.87
N ALA A 168 2.12 1.65 -14.30
CA ALA A 168 2.83 0.40 -14.56
C ALA A 168 2.01 -0.82 -14.09
N LEU A 169 1.36 -0.72 -12.93
CA LEU A 169 0.52 -1.78 -12.37
C LEU A 169 -0.76 -1.99 -13.18
N PHE A 170 -1.41 -0.90 -13.62
CA PHE A 170 -2.56 -0.98 -14.53
C PHE A 170 -2.20 -1.72 -15.82
N GLN A 171 -1.08 -1.34 -16.43
CA GLN A 171 -0.60 -1.97 -17.65
C GLN A 171 -0.19 -3.43 -17.42
N PHE A 172 0.36 -3.77 -16.26
CA PHE A 172 0.66 -5.15 -15.89
C PHE A 172 -0.58 -6.04 -15.94
N PHE A 173 -1.71 -5.61 -15.37
CA PHE A 173 -2.96 -6.37 -15.46
C PHE A 173 -3.51 -6.43 -16.88
N ARG A 174 -3.44 -5.31 -17.63
CA ARG A 174 -3.85 -5.25 -19.04
C ARG A 174 -3.02 -6.19 -19.92
N ASN A 175 -1.74 -6.38 -19.61
CA ASN A 175 -0.80 -7.22 -20.33
C ASN A 175 -0.81 -8.69 -19.87
N GLY A 176 -1.85 -9.13 -19.16
CA GLY A 176 -1.97 -10.52 -18.71
C GLY A 176 -0.98 -10.87 -17.60
N ARG A 177 -0.69 -9.93 -16.69
CA ARG A 177 0.24 -10.07 -15.56
C ARG A 177 1.70 -10.21 -16.00
N ARG A 178 2.06 -9.45 -17.03
CA ARG A 178 3.42 -9.35 -17.55
C ARG A 178 3.83 -7.88 -17.67
N PHE A 179 4.96 -7.53 -17.05
CA PHE A 179 5.56 -6.22 -17.25
C PHE A 179 6.31 -6.15 -18.58
N THR A 180 6.42 -4.95 -19.13
CA THR A 180 7.53 -4.60 -20.03
C THR A 180 8.72 -4.12 -19.20
N SER A 181 9.93 -4.12 -19.78
CA SER A 181 11.12 -3.61 -19.09
C SER A 181 10.92 -2.17 -18.61
N ASN A 182 10.29 -1.32 -19.42
CA ASN A 182 10.00 0.06 -19.04
C ASN A 182 9.04 0.16 -17.85
N GLN A 183 7.97 -0.65 -17.83
CA GLN A 183 7.00 -0.64 -16.73
C GLN A 183 7.64 -1.11 -15.42
N LEU A 184 8.44 -2.16 -15.47
CA LEU A 184 9.16 -2.64 -14.29
C LEU A 184 10.21 -1.61 -13.81
N SER A 185 10.89 -0.94 -14.74
CA SER A 185 11.81 0.15 -14.39
C SER A 185 11.11 1.35 -13.73
N LEU A 186 9.86 1.66 -14.10
CA LEU A 186 9.08 2.70 -13.41
C LEU A 186 8.82 2.32 -11.94
N ILE A 187 8.40 1.08 -11.68
CA ILE A 187 8.23 0.56 -10.32
C ILE A 187 9.56 0.65 -9.55
N MET A 188 10.65 0.18 -10.17
CA MET A 188 11.97 0.18 -9.53
C MET A 188 12.50 1.59 -9.23
N ALA A 189 12.29 2.55 -10.13
CA ALA A 189 12.64 3.94 -9.90
C ALA A 189 11.82 4.52 -8.73
N GLY A 190 10.54 4.16 -8.65
CA GLY A 190 9.69 4.54 -7.53
C GLY A 190 10.22 4.00 -6.20
N MET A 191 10.60 2.73 -6.14
CA MET A 191 11.17 2.13 -4.92
C MET A 191 12.41 2.86 -4.37
N ILE A 192 13.24 3.44 -5.24
CA ILE A 192 14.40 4.25 -4.79
C ILE A 192 13.91 5.52 -4.09
N VAL A 193 12.89 6.18 -4.63
CA VAL A 193 12.28 7.35 -3.99
C VAL A 193 11.60 6.93 -2.69
N GLU A 194 10.88 5.80 -2.68
CA GLU A 194 10.17 5.28 -1.50
C GLU A 194 11.09 4.98 -0.31
N VAL A 195 12.34 4.56 -0.53
CA VAL A 195 13.31 4.39 0.57
C VAL A 195 14.00 5.70 0.94
N THR A 196 14.12 6.63 -0.01
CA THR A 196 14.78 7.93 0.21
C THR A 196 13.91 8.85 1.08
N LEU A 197 12.59 8.88 0.84
CA LEU A 197 11.66 9.69 1.63
C LEU A 197 11.71 9.38 3.13
N PRO A 198 11.49 8.13 3.61
CA PRO A 198 11.61 7.82 5.02
C PRO A 198 13.03 8.05 5.54
N ALA A 199 14.09 7.89 4.73
CA ALA A 199 15.44 8.23 5.15
C ALA A 199 15.62 9.74 5.43
N VAL A 200 15.05 10.60 4.59
CA VAL A 200 15.00 12.06 4.83
C VAL A 200 14.15 12.35 6.06
N TYR A 201 13.00 11.69 6.18
CA TYR A 201 12.07 11.83 7.30
C TYR A 201 12.72 11.48 8.66
N PHE A 202 13.43 10.35 8.72
CA PHE A 202 14.23 9.94 9.87
C PHE A 202 15.41 10.89 10.11
N GLY A 203 16.10 11.28 9.03
CA GLY A 203 17.27 12.15 9.11
C GLY A 203 16.95 13.54 9.69
N THR A 204 15.83 14.14 9.29
CA THR A 204 15.41 15.45 9.81
C THR A 204 14.95 15.36 11.26
N GLU A 205 14.23 14.31 11.64
CA GLU A 205 13.84 14.11 13.04
C GLU A 205 15.05 13.87 13.95
N ILE A 206 16.03 13.08 13.51
CA ILE A 206 17.29 12.90 14.25
C ILE A 206 18.06 14.22 14.37
N ALA A 207 18.13 15.00 13.30
CA ALA A 207 18.79 16.31 13.31
C ALA A 207 18.10 17.32 14.24
N ASN A 208 16.78 17.20 14.41
CA ASN A 208 15.95 18.02 15.29
C ASN A 208 15.73 17.37 16.66
N ASN A 209 16.61 16.46 17.10
CA ASN A 209 16.56 15.82 18.42
C ASN A 209 15.22 15.12 18.76
N LEU A 210 14.47 14.67 17.75
CA LEU A 210 13.16 14.01 17.87
C LEU A 210 12.09 14.92 18.52
N GLU A 211 12.23 16.24 18.39
CA GLU A 211 11.34 17.24 19.00
C GLU A 211 9.88 17.13 18.54
N SER A 212 9.62 16.58 17.36
CA SER A 212 8.26 16.41 16.83
C SER A 212 7.51 15.20 17.43
N MET A 213 8.19 14.37 18.25
CA MET A 213 7.64 13.15 18.83
C MET A 213 7.01 13.40 20.20
N SER A 214 5.75 13.00 20.37
CA SER A 214 4.97 13.17 21.60
C SER A 214 5.40 12.25 22.75
N SER A 215 5.85 11.02 22.44
CA SER A 215 6.33 10.05 23.44
C SER A 215 7.22 8.96 22.82
N PRO A 216 8.06 8.26 23.62
CA PRO A 216 8.88 7.15 23.11
C PRO A 216 8.06 6.00 22.53
N VAL A 217 6.86 5.73 23.07
CA VAL A 217 5.97 4.68 22.55
C VAL A 217 5.42 5.07 21.18
N GLU A 218 4.99 6.33 21.04
CA GLU A 218 4.49 6.85 19.76
C GLU A 218 5.60 6.92 18.72
N MET A 219 6.82 7.28 19.12
CA MET A 219 7.99 7.20 18.25
C MET A 219 8.26 5.75 17.77
N TRP A 220 8.29 4.76 18.65
CA TRP A 220 8.59 3.39 18.21
C TRP A 220 7.45 2.77 17.38
N VAL A 221 6.19 3.01 17.75
CA VAL A 221 5.04 2.36 17.13
C VAL A 221 4.53 3.13 15.91
N LYS A 222 4.35 4.44 16.01
CA LYS A 222 3.78 5.26 14.94
C LYS A 222 4.82 5.74 13.95
N PHE A 223 6.05 5.96 14.41
CA PHE A 223 7.11 6.46 13.56
C PHE A 223 8.04 5.33 13.06
N VAL A 224 8.61 4.48 13.93
CA VAL A 224 9.56 3.45 13.47
C VAL A 224 8.85 2.26 12.81
N LEU A 225 7.88 1.64 13.49
CA LEU A 225 7.32 0.36 13.06
C LEU A 225 6.69 0.41 11.66
N ILE A 226 5.93 1.46 11.36
CA ILE A 226 5.33 1.63 10.04
C ILE A 226 6.41 1.87 8.98
N ASN A 227 7.33 2.80 9.23
CA ASN A 227 8.35 3.20 8.26
C ASN A 227 9.40 2.11 7.99
N VAL A 228 9.62 1.15 8.88
CA VAL A 228 10.50 0.00 8.62
C VAL A 228 10.05 -0.78 7.38
N LEU A 229 8.74 -0.90 7.14
CA LEU A 229 8.24 -1.54 5.91
C LEU A 229 8.63 -0.72 4.68
N TRP A 230 8.50 0.60 4.73
CA TRP A 230 8.94 1.53 3.67
C TRP A 230 10.47 1.60 3.52
N CYS A 231 11.26 1.18 4.51
CA CYS A 231 12.71 1.06 4.36
C CYS A 231 13.14 -0.29 3.73
N THR A 232 12.36 -1.35 3.91
CA THR A 232 12.78 -2.73 3.59
C THR A 232 12.15 -3.25 2.31
N MET A 233 10.86 -3.05 2.12
CA MET A 233 10.12 -3.55 0.98
C MET A 233 10.49 -2.89 -0.34
N PRO A 234 10.83 -1.58 -0.40
CA PRO A 234 11.30 -1.00 -1.63
C PRO A 234 12.64 -1.57 -2.09
N LEU A 235 13.58 -1.83 -1.18
CA LEU A 235 14.83 -2.50 -1.50
C LEU A 235 14.60 -3.92 -2.02
N LEU A 236 13.74 -4.69 -1.36
CA LEU A 236 13.38 -6.03 -1.79
C LEU A 236 12.75 -6.01 -3.19
N THR A 237 11.82 -5.08 -3.44
CA THR A 237 11.15 -4.91 -4.73
C THR A 237 12.12 -4.49 -5.82
N TYR A 238 13.06 -3.60 -5.51
CA TYR A 238 14.11 -3.17 -6.44
C TYR A 238 14.97 -4.35 -6.88
N PHE A 239 15.55 -5.11 -5.94
CA PHE A 239 16.41 -6.25 -6.28
C PHE A 239 15.66 -7.39 -6.97
N TRP A 240 14.39 -7.61 -6.59
CA TRP A 240 13.50 -8.51 -7.30
C TRP A 240 13.31 -8.07 -8.76
N GLY A 241 13.11 -6.76 -8.99
CA GLY A 241 12.98 -6.18 -10.32
C GLY A 241 14.24 -6.33 -11.16
N VAL A 242 15.41 -6.01 -10.59
CA VAL A 242 16.73 -6.21 -11.25
C VAL A 242 16.87 -7.65 -11.73
N ARG A 243 16.59 -8.63 -10.85
CA ARG A 243 16.72 -10.05 -11.20
C ARG A 243 15.81 -10.43 -12.38
N ARG A 244 14.58 -9.93 -12.41
CA ARG A 244 13.61 -10.19 -13.48
C ARG A 244 13.97 -9.53 -14.81
N LEU A 245 14.53 -8.31 -14.77
CA LEU A 245 15.05 -7.64 -15.96
C LEU A 245 16.22 -8.43 -16.56
N VAL A 246 17.17 -8.87 -15.73
CA VAL A 246 18.35 -9.64 -16.18
C VAL A 246 17.93 -11.00 -16.75
N SER A 247 16.99 -11.70 -16.11
CA SER A 247 16.54 -13.02 -16.58
C SER A 247 15.49 -12.96 -17.69
N ASN A 248 15.02 -11.76 -18.08
CA ASN A 248 13.86 -11.55 -18.96
C ASN A 248 12.57 -12.26 -18.51
N ASP A 249 12.48 -12.61 -17.24
CA ASP A 249 11.28 -13.19 -16.64
C ASP A 249 10.41 -12.05 -16.11
N LEU A 250 9.56 -11.50 -16.98
CA LEU A 250 8.69 -10.36 -16.66
C LEU A 250 7.25 -10.77 -16.33
N HIS A 251 6.95 -12.07 -16.31
CA HIS A 251 5.62 -12.58 -15.98
C HIS A 251 5.53 -12.89 -14.48
N VAL A 252 4.48 -12.39 -13.83
CA VAL A 252 4.27 -12.58 -12.39
C VAL A 252 2.94 -13.26 -12.14
N ARG A 253 2.96 -14.37 -11.42
CA ARG A 253 1.73 -15.05 -10.98
C ARG A 253 1.09 -14.24 -9.84
N PHE A 254 -0.18 -13.88 -9.97
CA PHE A 254 -0.94 -13.06 -9.01
C PHE A 254 -2.43 -13.44 -9.01
#